data_AF-A0ABD3UTZ0-F1
#
_entry.id   AF-A0ABD3UTZ0-F1
#
_cell.length_a   1.000
_cell.length_b   1.000
_cell.length_c   1.000
_cell.angle_alpha   90.00
_cell.angle_beta   90.00
_cell.angle_gamma   90.00
#
_symmetry.space_group_name_H-M   'P 1'
#
loop_
_entity.id
_entity.type
_entity.pdbx_description
1 polymer ?
#
loop_
_entity_poly.entity_id
_entity_poly.type
_entity_poly.pdbx_seq_one_letter_code
_entity_poly.pdbx_strand_id
1 'polypeptide(L)'
;MKCKFRPHHPMKCKFKPHHLMKCKFKPHHPMKCKFKPHHPMKCNFKPHHPMNCKFKPHHPMKCKFKPHHPMKCKFKPHHPMKCKFKPHHPMKCKFKPHHPMKCKFKPHHPMKCKFKPHHPMKCKFKPHHPMECKFKPHHPMKCKFKPHHPMKCKFKPHHPMKCKSKPHHLMKCKFKPHHPMKCKFKPHHPMKCKFKPHHPMKCKFKPHHPMKCKFKPHHPMECKFKPHHPMKCKFKPHHPMKCKFKPHHPMKCKFKPHHPMKCKFKPHHPMECKFKPHHPMKCKFKPHHPMKCKFKPHHPMKCKSKPHHLMKCKFKPHHPMKCKFKPHHPMKCKFKPHHPMKCKFKPHHPMKCKFKPHHPMECKFKPHHPMKCKFKPHHPMKCKFKPHHPMKCKFKPHHPIKCKFKPHHPMKCKFKPHHPMKCKFKPHHPMKCKFKPHHPIKCKFKPHHPMKCKFKPHHPMKCKFKPHYLMKCKFKPYHPMKCKFKPHHPMKNVSSSHIIQ
;
A
#
# COMPACT_ATOMS: atom_id res chain seq x y z
N MET A 1 38.58 -47.14 -2.36
CA MET A 1 38.99 -47.16 -3.79
C MET A 1 38.91 -45.79 -4.49
N LYS A 2 39.89 -45.48 -5.35
CA LYS A 2 39.92 -44.31 -6.25
C LYS A 2 39.74 -44.79 -7.70
N CYS A 3 38.70 -44.31 -8.40
CA CYS A 3 38.44 -44.67 -9.79
C CYS A 3 38.57 -43.45 -10.71
N LYS A 4 39.36 -43.57 -11.80
CA LYS A 4 39.48 -42.58 -12.88
C LYS A 4 38.79 -43.15 -14.13
N PHE A 5 37.85 -42.43 -14.74
CA PHE A 5 37.09 -42.89 -15.90
C PHE A 5 37.25 -41.91 -17.08
N ARG A 6 37.88 -42.37 -18.17
CA ARG A 6 38.19 -41.63 -19.41
C ARG A 6 37.90 -42.48 -20.67
N PRO A 7 36.62 -42.71 -21.03
CA PRO A 7 36.30 -43.45 -22.24
C PRO A 7 36.53 -42.60 -23.50
N HIS A 8 37.08 -43.24 -24.52
CA HIS A 8 37.37 -42.70 -25.86
C HIS A 8 36.28 -43.01 -26.90
N HIS A 9 35.19 -43.68 -26.50
CA HIS A 9 34.03 -43.95 -27.37
C HIS A 9 32.70 -43.71 -26.62
N PRO A 10 31.58 -43.46 -27.34
CA PRO A 10 30.25 -43.33 -26.72
C PRO A 10 29.86 -44.57 -25.93
N MET A 11 29.43 -44.41 -24.67
CA MET A 11 29.17 -45.56 -23.79
C MET A 11 27.93 -45.39 -22.89
N LYS A 12 27.28 -46.53 -22.58
CA LYS A 12 26.26 -46.67 -21.53
C LYS A 12 26.88 -47.34 -20.28
N CYS A 13 27.07 -46.59 -19.19
CA CYS A 13 27.67 -47.14 -17.96
C CYS A 13 26.63 -47.34 -16.84
N LYS A 14 26.69 -48.46 -16.12
CA LYS A 14 25.94 -48.72 -14.88
C LYS A 14 26.92 -48.84 -13.70
N PHE A 15 26.81 -47.96 -12.71
CA PHE A 15 27.67 -47.97 -11.52
C PHE A 15 26.88 -48.41 -10.27
N LYS A 16 27.24 -49.56 -9.69
CA LYS A 16 26.73 -50.11 -8.43
C LYS A 16 27.88 -50.42 -7.44
N PRO A 17 28.62 -49.42 -6.94
CA PRO A 17 29.73 -49.69 -6.04
C PRO A 17 29.24 -50.15 -4.65
N HIS A 18 29.90 -51.19 -4.12
CA HIS A 18 29.67 -51.80 -2.81
C HIS A 18 30.66 -51.31 -1.73
N HIS A 19 31.60 -50.40 -2.05
CA HIS A 19 32.51 -49.78 -1.07
C HIS A 19 32.57 -48.25 -1.20
N LEU A 20 33.17 -47.59 -0.20
CA LEU A 20 33.42 -46.15 -0.23
C LEU A 20 34.29 -45.77 -1.46
N MET A 21 33.70 -45.04 -2.41
CA MET A 21 34.36 -44.69 -3.67
C MET A 21 34.53 -43.19 -3.90
N LYS A 22 35.73 -42.85 -4.40
CA LYS A 22 36.07 -41.54 -4.97
C LYS A 22 36.26 -41.69 -6.49
N CYS A 23 35.31 -41.18 -7.28
CA CYS A 23 35.36 -41.29 -8.75
C CYS A 23 35.62 -39.94 -9.43
N LYS A 24 36.51 -39.92 -10.43
CA LYS A 24 36.78 -38.79 -11.32
C LYS A 24 36.36 -39.17 -12.76
N PHE A 25 35.36 -38.48 -13.31
CA PHE A 25 34.85 -38.68 -14.67
C PHE A 25 35.32 -37.55 -15.59
N LYS A 26 36.08 -37.89 -16.64
CA LYS A 26 36.50 -36.98 -17.73
C LYS A 26 36.26 -37.65 -19.10
N PRO A 27 35.00 -37.90 -19.49
CA PRO A 27 34.71 -38.44 -20.82
C PRO A 27 34.97 -37.41 -21.91
N HIS A 28 35.54 -37.89 -23.01
CA HIS A 28 35.73 -37.14 -24.25
C HIS A 28 34.62 -37.40 -25.27
N HIS A 29 33.78 -38.43 -25.08
CA HIS A 29 32.63 -38.72 -25.94
C HIS A 29 31.27 -38.66 -25.20
N PRO A 30 30.13 -38.63 -25.93
CA PRO A 30 28.81 -38.60 -25.32
C PRO A 30 28.56 -39.82 -24.43
N MET A 31 28.00 -39.60 -23.23
CA MET A 31 27.81 -40.68 -22.26
C MET A 31 26.42 -40.73 -21.65
N LYS A 32 25.93 -41.95 -21.42
CA LYS A 32 24.71 -42.24 -20.65
C LYS A 32 25.08 -43.05 -19.39
N CYS A 33 25.06 -42.43 -18.22
CA CYS A 33 25.42 -43.11 -16.96
C CYS A 33 24.22 -43.28 -16.02
N LYS A 34 24.12 -44.46 -15.39
CA LYS A 34 23.19 -44.78 -14.30
C LYS A 34 23.98 -45.06 -13.03
N PHE A 35 23.78 -44.27 -11.98
CA PHE A 35 24.43 -44.44 -10.67
C PHE A 35 23.42 -44.93 -9.63
N LYS A 36 23.67 -46.11 -9.07
CA LYS A 36 22.95 -46.72 -7.93
C LYS A 36 23.94 -47.16 -6.83
N PRO A 37 24.71 -46.25 -6.22
CA PRO A 37 25.63 -46.64 -5.16
C PRO A 37 24.87 -47.07 -3.91
N HIS A 38 25.31 -48.19 -3.33
CA HIS A 38 24.83 -48.73 -2.06
C HIS A 38 25.67 -48.23 -0.88
N HIS A 39 26.81 -47.57 -1.12
CA HIS A 39 27.65 -46.97 -0.08
C HIS A 39 27.95 -45.49 -0.37
N PRO A 40 28.49 -44.72 0.60
CA PRO A 40 28.78 -43.31 0.40
C PRO A 40 29.73 -43.08 -0.79
N MET A 41 29.45 -42.07 -1.60
CA MET A 41 30.21 -41.86 -2.84
C MET A 41 30.54 -40.39 -3.08
N LYS A 42 31.77 -40.13 -3.53
CA LYS A 42 32.24 -38.81 -3.95
C LYS A 42 32.58 -38.82 -5.44
N CYS A 43 31.77 -38.13 -6.25
CA CYS A 43 31.98 -38.03 -7.69
C CYS A 43 32.41 -36.62 -8.12
N ASN A 44 33.35 -36.54 -9.05
CA ASN A 44 33.73 -35.32 -9.74
C ASN A 44 33.58 -35.51 -11.26
N PHE A 45 32.65 -34.78 -11.87
CA PHE A 45 32.34 -34.83 -13.30
C PHE A 45 32.91 -33.60 -14.01
N LYS A 46 33.80 -33.82 -14.99
CA LYS A 46 34.33 -32.83 -15.93
C LYS A 46 34.19 -33.36 -17.39
N PRO A 47 32.96 -33.60 -17.89
CA PRO A 47 32.79 -34.07 -19.25
C PRO A 47 33.09 -32.96 -20.28
N HIS A 48 33.78 -33.34 -21.35
CA HIS A 48 34.03 -32.49 -22.53
C HIS A 48 32.94 -32.63 -23.60
N HIS A 49 32.09 -33.66 -23.52
CA HIS A 49 30.98 -33.90 -24.45
C HIS A 49 29.63 -34.09 -23.73
N PRO A 50 28.49 -34.12 -24.47
CA PRO A 50 27.17 -34.19 -23.86
C PRO A 50 26.97 -35.41 -22.96
N MET A 51 26.45 -35.19 -21.75
CA MET A 51 26.30 -36.26 -20.76
C MET A 51 24.88 -36.33 -20.18
N ASN A 52 24.36 -37.56 -20.09
CA ASN A 52 23.07 -37.89 -19.51
C ASN A 52 23.25 -38.77 -18.27
N CYS A 53 23.03 -38.21 -17.08
CA CYS A 53 23.17 -38.96 -15.82
C CYS A 53 21.84 -39.20 -15.11
N LYS A 54 21.63 -40.43 -14.64
CA LYS A 54 20.54 -40.80 -13.71
C LYS A 54 21.17 -41.23 -12.38
N PHE A 55 20.88 -40.51 -11.29
CA PHE A 55 21.36 -40.81 -9.94
C PHE A 55 20.20 -41.30 -9.06
N LYS A 56 20.33 -42.51 -8.54
CA LYS A 56 19.46 -43.14 -7.52
C LYS A 56 20.31 -43.70 -6.36
N PRO A 57 21.07 -42.87 -5.62
CA PRO A 57 21.88 -43.37 -4.52
C PRO A 57 21.01 -43.79 -3.33
N HIS A 58 21.34 -44.94 -2.75
CA HIS A 58 20.77 -45.42 -1.49
C HIS A 58 21.55 -44.89 -0.28
N HIS A 59 22.74 -44.33 -0.46
CA HIS A 59 23.56 -43.77 0.62
C HIS A 59 24.02 -42.33 0.33
N PRO A 60 24.60 -41.61 1.32
CA PRO A 60 25.00 -40.22 1.16
C PRO A 60 25.96 -39.98 -0.01
N MET A 61 25.63 -39.01 -0.88
CA MET A 61 26.42 -38.73 -2.08
C MET A 61 26.89 -37.28 -2.16
N LYS A 62 28.16 -37.08 -2.49
CA LYS A 62 28.78 -35.77 -2.76
C LYS A 62 29.18 -35.68 -4.24
N CYS A 63 28.51 -34.84 -5.01
CA CYS A 63 28.82 -34.63 -6.44
C CYS A 63 29.34 -33.22 -6.71
N LYS A 64 30.41 -33.13 -7.52
CA LYS A 64 30.88 -31.89 -8.15
C LYS A 64 30.72 -32.03 -9.67
N PHE A 65 30.05 -31.09 -10.31
CA PHE A 65 29.84 -31.04 -11.76
C PHE A 65 30.47 -29.77 -12.33
N LYS A 66 31.41 -29.93 -13.27
CA LYS A 66 32.04 -28.88 -14.08
C LYS A 66 32.01 -29.28 -15.57
N PRO A 67 30.82 -29.47 -16.18
CA PRO A 67 30.75 -29.86 -17.59
C PRO A 67 31.14 -28.70 -18.51
N HIS A 68 31.92 -29.01 -19.55
CA HIS A 68 32.24 -28.11 -20.66
C HIS A 68 31.20 -28.19 -21.78
N HIS A 69 30.30 -29.18 -21.79
CA HIS A 69 29.25 -29.34 -22.80
C HIS A 69 27.87 -29.58 -22.16
N PRO A 70 26.77 -29.60 -22.95
CA PRO A 70 25.42 -29.73 -22.42
C PRO A 70 25.21 -30.98 -21.57
N MET A 71 24.59 -30.82 -20.39
CA MET A 71 24.36 -31.94 -19.45
C MET A 71 22.90 -32.05 -19.03
N LYS A 72 22.36 -33.27 -19.05
CA LYS A 72 21.05 -33.58 -18.46
C LYS A 72 21.23 -34.51 -17.26
N CYS A 73 20.76 -34.07 -16.09
CA CYS A 73 20.82 -34.86 -14.86
C CYS A 73 19.42 -35.12 -14.29
N LYS A 74 19.16 -36.36 -13.89
CA LYS A 74 17.99 -36.76 -13.10
C LYS A 74 18.46 -37.31 -11.75
N PHE A 75 18.07 -36.66 -10.66
CA PHE A 75 18.40 -37.06 -9.29
C PHE A 75 17.13 -37.56 -8.57
N LYS A 76 17.17 -38.81 -8.09
CA LYS A 76 16.18 -39.44 -7.20
C LYS A 76 16.91 -40.09 -6.00
N PRO A 77 17.62 -39.34 -5.15
CA PRO A 77 18.33 -39.92 -4.01
C PRO A 77 17.35 -40.34 -2.91
N HIS A 78 17.59 -41.53 -2.35
CA HIS A 78 16.94 -42.00 -1.12
C HIS A 78 17.63 -41.47 0.13
N HIS A 79 18.89 -41.06 0.08
CA HIS A 79 19.65 -40.53 1.22
C HIS A 79 20.20 -39.11 0.98
N PRO A 80 20.75 -38.43 2.02
CA PRO A 80 21.20 -37.04 1.90
C PRO A 80 22.22 -36.79 0.78
N MET A 81 21.96 -35.78 -0.05
CA MET A 81 22.82 -35.46 -1.20
C MET A 81 23.36 -34.02 -1.17
N LYS A 82 24.65 -33.86 -1.46
CA LYS A 82 25.34 -32.58 -1.61
C LYS A 82 25.82 -32.43 -3.06
N CYS A 83 25.27 -31.47 -3.80
CA CYS A 83 25.69 -31.19 -5.18
C CYS A 83 26.27 -29.78 -5.33
N LYS A 84 27.40 -29.68 -6.04
CA LYS A 84 27.99 -28.42 -6.51
C LYS A 84 28.02 -28.43 -8.04
N PHE A 85 27.32 -27.48 -8.68
CA PHE A 85 27.27 -27.32 -10.13
C PHE A 85 27.99 -26.02 -10.53
N LYS A 86 28.98 -26.13 -11.41
CA LYS A 86 29.69 -25.04 -12.10
C LYS A 86 29.76 -25.34 -13.62
N PRO A 87 28.63 -25.48 -14.33
CA PRO A 87 28.66 -25.77 -15.76
C PRO A 87 29.10 -24.55 -16.57
N HIS A 88 29.95 -24.79 -17.57
CA HIS A 88 30.27 -23.80 -18.59
C HIS A 88 29.18 -23.72 -19.64
N HIS A 89 28.54 -24.84 -20.01
CA HIS A 89 27.49 -24.93 -21.04
C HIS A 89 26.08 -25.22 -20.47
N PRO A 90 25.01 -25.20 -21.31
CA PRO A 90 23.63 -25.34 -20.84
C PRO A 90 23.34 -26.63 -20.06
N MET A 91 22.62 -26.51 -18.94
CA MET A 91 22.30 -27.66 -18.07
C MET A 91 20.81 -27.80 -17.77
N LYS A 92 20.30 -29.04 -17.86
CA LYS A 92 18.93 -29.42 -17.48
C LYS A 92 18.97 -30.38 -16.29
N CYS A 93 18.48 -29.95 -15.13
CA CYS A 93 18.41 -30.79 -13.93
C CYS A 93 16.96 -31.06 -13.48
N LYS A 94 16.65 -32.31 -13.18
CA LYS A 94 15.43 -32.73 -12.51
C LYS A 94 15.79 -33.36 -11.15
N PHE A 95 15.29 -32.78 -10.06
CA PHE A 95 15.50 -33.26 -8.69
C PHE A 95 14.17 -33.74 -8.10
N LYS A 96 14.13 -35.02 -7.69
CA LYS A 96 13.05 -35.65 -6.91
C LYS A 96 13.65 -36.38 -5.68
N PRO A 97 14.32 -35.68 -4.75
CA PRO A 97 14.91 -36.34 -3.59
C PRO A 97 13.84 -36.75 -2.57
N HIS A 98 13.97 -37.95 -2.01
CA HIS A 98 13.20 -38.39 -0.85
C HIS A 98 13.76 -37.80 0.45
N HIS A 99 15.08 -37.66 0.56
CA HIS A 99 15.77 -37.14 1.75
C HIS A 99 16.41 -35.74 1.57
N PRO A 100 16.94 -35.11 2.64
CA PRO A 100 17.45 -33.75 2.59
C PRO A 100 18.54 -33.49 1.54
N MET A 101 18.40 -32.39 0.78
CA MET A 101 19.34 -32.06 -0.30
C MET A 101 19.93 -30.65 -0.17
N LYS A 102 21.25 -30.54 -0.35
CA LYS A 102 21.98 -29.26 -0.40
C LYS A 102 22.57 -29.06 -1.80
N CYS A 103 22.07 -28.06 -2.54
CA CYS A 103 22.57 -27.72 -3.87
C CYS A 103 23.22 -26.33 -3.91
N LYS A 104 24.39 -26.23 -4.54
CA LYS A 104 25.04 -24.96 -4.90
C LYS A 104 25.18 -24.90 -6.42
N PHE A 105 24.59 -23.87 -7.05
CA PHE A 105 24.65 -23.62 -8.49
C PHE A 105 25.41 -22.33 -8.77
N LYS A 106 26.46 -22.41 -9.59
CA LYS A 106 27.20 -21.29 -10.17
C LYS A 106 27.37 -21.50 -11.70
N PRO A 107 26.29 -21.58 -12.48
CA PRO A 107 26.39 -21.78 -13.92
C PRO A 107 26.91 -20.51 -14.60
N HIS A 108 27.80 -20.68 -15.59
CA HIS A 108 28.11 -19.61 -16.55
C HIS A 108 26.93 -19.50 -17.51
N HIS A 109 26.58 -20.55 -18.27
CA HIS A 109 25.51 -20.59 -19.28
C HIS A 109 24.09 -20.92 -18.78
N PRO A 110 23.06 -20.84 -19.65
CA PRO A 110 21.66 -21.03 -19.27
C PRO A 110 21.35 -22.35 -18.55
N MET A 111 20.53 -22.29 -17.50
CA MET A 111 20.17 -23.47 -16.72
C MET A 111 18.66 -23.59 -16.49
N LYS A 112 18.13 -24.81 -16.70
CA LYS A 112 16.74 -25.18 -16.40
C LYS A 112 16.70 -26.20 -15.27
N CYS A 113 16.11 -25.84 -14.13
CA CYS A 113 15.95 -26.73 -12.98
C CYS A 113 14.48 -27.00 -12.65
N LYS A 114 14.14 -28.27 -12.43
CA LYS A 114 12.86 -28.70 -11.86
C LYS A 114 13.11 -29.38 -10.52
N PHE A 115 12.54 -28.86 -9.44
CA PHE A 115 12.65 -29.40 -8.08
C PHE A 115 11.28 -29.87 -7.60
N LYS A 116 11.17 -31.16 -7.25
CA LYS A 116 10.03 -31.79 -6.56
C LYS A 116 10.52 -32.59 -5.33
N PRO A 117 11.13 -31.95 -4.32
CA PRO A 117 11.62 -32.66 -3.14
C PRO A 117 10.48 -33.08 -2.22
N HIS A 118 10.55 -34.30 -1.68
CA HIS A 118 9.68 -34.74 -0.58
C HIS A 118 10.16 -34.19 0.76
N HIS A 119 11.47 -34.10 1.00
CA HIS A 119 12.08 -33.62 2.27
C HIS A 119 12.79 -32.26 2.15
N PRO A 120 13.28 -31.67 3.27
CA PRO A 120 13.83 -30.32 3.28
C PRO A 120 14.99 -30.08 2.30
N MET A 121 14.91 -28.95 1.57
CA MET A 121 15.92 -28.59 0.56
C MET A 121 16.55 -27.21 0.80
N LYS A 122 17.88 -27.14 0.69
CA LYS A 122 18.66 -25.89 0.73
C LYS A 122 19.33 -25.65 -0.63
N CYS A 123 18.92 -24.60 -1.33
CA CYS A 123 19.51 -24.20 -2.61
C CYS A 123 20.18 -22.82 -2.55
N LYS A 124 21.40 -22.74 -3.08
CA LYS A 124 22.11 -21.48 -3.34
C LYS A 124 22.35 -21.33 -4.84
N PHE A 125 21.86 -20.26 -5.44
CA PHE A 125 22.00 -19.95 -6.86
C PHE A 125 22.80 -18.66 -7.04
N LYS A 126 23.89 -18.72 -7.80
CA LYS A 126 24.68 -17.57 -8.29
C LYS A 126 24.92 -17.71 -9.81
N PRO A 127 23.89 -17.69 -10.67
CA PRO A 127 24.06 -17.81 -12.10
C PRO A 127 24.63 -16.52 -12.71
N HIS A 128 25.54 -16.65 -13.68
CA HIS A 128 25.89 -15.56 -14.58
C HIS A 128 24.76 -15.38 -15.60
N HIS A 129 24.50 -16.33 -16.51
CA HIS A 129 23.46 -16.27 -17.55
C HIS A 129 22.02 -16.67 -17.10
N PRO A 130 21.01 -16.55 -17.99
CA PRO A 130 19.60 -16.75 -17.62
C PRO A 130 19.26 -18.11 -16.99
N MET A 131 18.38 -18.08 -15.98
CA MET A 131 17.96 -19.28 -15.26
C MET A 131 16.43 -19.41 -15.17
N GLU A 132 15.92 -20.62 -15.45
CA GLU A 132 14.54 -21.00 -15.15
C GLU A 132 14.49 -22.07 -14.07
N CYS A 133 13.79 -21.75 -12.96
CA CYS A 133 13.56 -22.70 -11.88
C CYS A 133 12.06 -22.91 -11.62
N LYS A 134 11.66 -24.18 -11.56
CA LYS A 134 10.33 -24.61 -11.13
C LYS A 134 10.47 -25.40 -9.82
N PHE A 135 9.83 -24.90 -8.76
CA PHE A 135 9.85 -25.50 -7.42
C PHE A 135 8.43 -25.97 -7.05
N LYS A 136 8.27 -27.26 -6.77
CA LYS A 136 7.09 -27.89 -6.17
C LYS A 136 7.49 -28.75 -4.95
N PRO A 137 8.04 -28.17 -3.88
CA PRO A 137 8.43 -28.93 -2.70
C PRO A 137 7.20 -29.35 -1.87
N HIS A 138 7.20 -30.58 -1.35
CA HIS A 138 6.26 -31.00 -0.32
C HIS A 138 6.69 -30.42 1.03
N HIS A 139 7.96 -30.58 1.41
CA HIS A 139 8.54 -30.12 2.70
C HIS A 139 9.27 -28.76 2.67
N PRO A 140 9.71 -28.22 3.82
CA PRO A 140 10.29 -26.89 3.92
C PRO A 140 11.49 -26.63 3.00
N MET A 141 11.48 -25.47 2.33
CA MET A 141 12.55 -25.08 1.40
C MET A 141 13.20 -23.74 1.75
N LYS A 142 14.54 -23.71 1.69
CA LYS A 142 15.35 -22.49 1.83
C LYS A 142 16.09 -22.20 0.52
N CYS A 143 15.73 -21.10 -0.15
CA CYS A 143 16.40 -20.64 -1.38
C CYS A 143 17.13 -19.32 -1.17
N LYS A 144 18.37 -19.24 -1.65
CA LYS A 144 19.15 -18.01 -1.77
C LYS A 144 19.50 -17.78 -3.25
N PHE A 145 19.06 -16.66 -3.82
CA PHE A 145 19.34 -16.27 -5.20
C PHE A 145 20.21 -15.01 -5.24
N LYS A 146 21.32 -15.05 -5.98
CA LYS A 146 22.14 -13.90 -6.37
C LYS A 146 22.47 -13.97 -7.88
N PRO A 147 21.46 -13.87 -8.77
CA PRO A 147 21.70 -13.93 -10.22
C PRO A 147 22.28 -12.61 -10.73
N HIS A 148 23.23 -12.68 -11.68
CA HIS A 148 23.61 -11.53 -12.50
C HIS A 148 22.54 -11.31 -13.57
N HIS A 149 22.36 -12.20 -14.55
CA HIS A 149 21.37 -12.09 -15.65
C HIS A 149 19.93 -12.51 -15.30
N PRO A 150 18.95 -12.36 -16.23
CA PRO A 150 17.54 -12.56 -15.94
C PRO A 150 17.15 -13.93 -15.37
N MET A 151 16.24 -13.92 -14.39
CA MET A 151 15.76 -15.14 -13.75
C MET A 151 14.24 -15.27 -13.77
N LYS A 152 13.75 -16.45 -14.18
CA LYS A 152 12.33 -16.84 -14.12
C LYS A 152 12.14 -17.92 -13.04
N CYS A 153 11.38 -17.62 -11.99
CA CYS A 153 11.05 -18.58 -10.95
C CYS A 153 9.55 -18.82 -10.81
N LYS A 154 9.16 -20.09 -10.73
CA LYS A 154 7.81 -20.53 -10.37
C LYS A 154 7.87 -21.35 -9.08
N PHE A 155 7.18 -20.89 -8.04
CA PHE A 155 7.09 -21.57 -6.74
C PHE A 155 5.66 -22.00 -6.47
N LYS A 156 5.47 -23.30 -6.24
CA LYS A 156 4.23 -23.94 -5.74
C LYS A 156 4.54 -24.86 -4.54
N PRO A 157 5.02 -24.32 -3.40
CA PRO A 157 5.32 -25.14 -2.22
C PRO A 157 4.04 -25.56 -1.49
N HIS A 158 4.00 -26.82 -1.02
CA HIS A 158 2.98 -27.26 -0.06
C HIS A 158 3.32 -26.74 1.33
N HIS A 159 4.52 -27.01 1.88
CA HIS A 159 4.98 -26.54 3.20
C HIS A 159 5.80 -25.22 3.22
N PRO A 160 6.19 -24.70 4.41
CA PRO A 160 6.79 -23.38 4.53
C PRO A 160 8.05 -23.12 3.71
N MET A 161 8.13 -21.94 3.10
CA MET A 161 9.27 -21.53 2.28
C MET A 161 9.94 -20.24 2.77
N LYS A 162 11.28 -20.25 2.83
CA LYS A 162 12.12 -19.06 3.01
C LYS A 162 12.87 -18.73 1.72
N CYS A 163 12.54 -17.59 1.10
CA CYS A 163 13.20 -17.10 -0.12
C CYS A 163 13.96 -15.79 0.16
N LYS A 164 15.27 -15.77 -0.11
CA LYS A 164 16.09 -14.57 -0.12
C LYS A 164 16.62 -14.34 -1.53
N SER A 165 16.38 -13.18 -2.13
CA SER A 165 16.95 -12.84 -3.44
C SER A 165 17.60 -11.46 -3.47
N LYS A 166 18.76 -11.40 -4.11
CA LYS A 166 19.51 -10.19 -4.47
C LYS A 166 19.88 -10.24 -5.96
N PRO A 167 18.91 -10.10 -6.89
CA PRO A 167 19.21 -10.11 -8.31
C PRO A 167 19.89 -8.81 -8.77
N HIS A 168 20.90 -8.92 -9.63
CA HIS A 168 21.47 -7.78 -10.34
C HIS A 168 20.48 -7.33 -11.42
N HIS A 169 20.15 -8.17 -12.42
CA HIS A 169 19.22 -7.89 -13.52
C HIS A 169 17.77 -8.39 -13.30
N LEU A 170 16.94 -8.38 -14.36
CA LEU A 170 15.49 -8.60 -14.38
C LEU A 170 15.06 -9.93 -13.73
N MET A 171 14.17 -9.86 -12.72
CA MET A 171 13.60 -11.06 -12.08
C MET A 171 12.07 -11.15 -12.26
N LYS A 172 11.60 -12.29 -12.77
CA LYS A 172 10.17 -12.64 -12.87
C LYS A 172 9.84 -13.79 -11.91
N CYS A 173 9.02 -13.52 -10.88
CA CYS A 173 8.59 -14.53 -9.91
C CYS A 173 7.08 -14.74 -9.91
N LYS A 174 6.66 -16.02 -9.88
CA LYS A 174 5.28 -16.43 -9.61
C LYS A 174 5.26 -17.30 -8.35
N PHE A 175 4.53 -16.88 -7.32
CA PHE A 175 4.35 -17.60 -6.05
C PHE A 175 2.90 -18.02 -5.89
N LYS A 176 2.66 -19.33 -5.73
CA LYS A 176 1.39 -19.95 -5.34
C LYS A 176 1.62 -20.92 -4.16
N PRO A 177 2.04 -20.44 -2.97
CA PRO A 177 2.26 -21.31 -1.82
C PRO A 177 0.93 -21.72 -1.18
N HIS A 178 0.82 -22.99 -0.79
CA HIS A 178 -0.25 -23.43 0.09
C HIS A 178 0.02 -22.97 1.52
N HIS A 179 1.19 -23.28 2.12
CA HIS A 179 1.55 -22.91 3.51
C HIS A 179 2.35 -21.59 3.66
N PRO A 180 2.66 -21.15 4.91
CA PRO A 180 3.31 -19.87 5.17
C PRO A 180 4.63 -19.59 4.44
N MET A 181 4.79 -18.37 3.96
CA MET A 181 5.98 -17.97 3.20
C MET A 181 6.65 -16.70 3.76
N LYS A 182 7.99 -16.75 3.87
CA LYS A 182 8.83 -15.59 4.23
C LYS A 182 9.74 -15.22 3.06
N CYS A 183 9.55 -14.01 2.51
CA CYS A 183 10.34 -13.49 1.39
C CYS A 183 11.12 -12.22 1.75
N LYS A 184 12.38 -12.17 1.34
CA LYS A 184 13.22 -10.96 1.39
C LYS A 184 13.79 -10.69 -0.02
N PHE A 185 13.37 -9.59 -0.63
CA PHE A 185 13.80 -9.14 -1.96
C PHE A 185 14.62 -7.85 -1.84
N LYS A 186 15.86 -7.87 -2.37
CA LYS A 186 16.72 -6.68 -2.56
C LYS A 186 17.23 -6.63 -4.02
N PRO A 187 16.35 -6.37 -5.01
CA PRO A 187 16.78 -6.31 -6.41
C PRO A 187 17.48 -4.98 -6.72
N HIS A 188 18.55 -5.02 -7.51
CA HIS A 188 19.14 -3.81 -8.11
C HIS A 188 18.30 -3.37 -9.30
N HIS A 189 18.00 -4.23 -10.28
CA HIS A 189 17.20 -3.94 -11.48
C HIS A 189 15.70 -4.29 -11.37
N PRO A 190 14.88 -4.02 -12.43
CA PRO A 190 13.44 -4.20 -12.37
C PRO A 190 12.96 -5.59 -11.97
N MET A 191 11.86 -5.64 -11.22
CA MET A 191 11.27 -6.91 -10.75
C MET A 191 9.77 -6.98 -11.01
N LYS A 192 9.31 -8.14 -11.50
CA LYS A 192 7.89 -8.46 -11.67
C LYS A 192 7.51 -9.64 -10.76
N CYS A 193 6.65 -9.41 -9.77
CA CYS A 193 6.15 -10.46 -8.88
C CYS A 193 4.64 -10.64 -8.96
N LYS A 194 4.20 -11.90 -8.99
CA LYS A 194 2.80 -12.29 -8.80
C LYS A 194 2.72 -13.23 -7.58
N PHE A 195 1.95 -12.83 -6.56
CA PHE A 195 1.69 -13.60 -5.35
C PHE A 195 0.21 -13.99 -5.28
N LYS A 196 -0.06 -15.31 -5.18
CA LYS A 196 -1.37 -15.90 -4.89
C LYS A 196 -1.24 -16.93 -3.74
N PRO A 197 -0.88 -16.51 -2.51
CA PRO A 197 -0.76 -17.44 -1.39
C PRO A 197 -2.12 -17.86 -0.85
N HIS A 198 -2.27 -19.14 -0.46
CA HIS A 198 -3.41 -19.59 0.33
C HIS A 198 -3.23 -19.16 1.79
N HIS A 199 -2.09 -19.50 2.41
CA HIS A 199 -1.77 -19.21 3.82
C HIS A 199 -0.94 -17.92 4.08
N PRO A 200 -0.71 -17.56 5.36
CA PRO A 200 -0.06 -16.30 5.71
C PRO A 200 1.31 -16.02 5.07
N MET A 201 1.52 -14.79 4.63
CA MET A 201 2.75 -14.39 3.95
C MET A 201 3.40 -13.15 4.56
N LYS A 202 4.71 -13.21 4.79
CA LYS A 202 5.54 -12.06 5.21
C LYS A 202 6.54 -11.70 4.12
N CYS A 203 6.43 -10.49 3.58
CA CYS A 203 7.30 -9.97 2.52
C CYS A 203 8.05 -8.70 2.95
N LYS A 204 9.35 -8.67 2.69
CA LYS A 204 10.19 -7.46 2.79
C LYS A 204 10.79 -7.15 1.42
N PHE A 205 10.49 -5.97 0.89
CA PHE A 205 11.00 -5.46 -0.39
C PHE A 205 11.87 -4.21 -0.14
N LYS A 206 13.12 -4.24 -0.61
CA LYS A 206 14.02 -3.09 -0.71
C LYS A 206 14.62 -2.98 -2.13
N PRO A 207 13.81 -2.67 -3.16
CA PRO A 207 14.31 -2.57 -4.53
C PRO A 207 15.04 -1.24 -4.77
N HIS A 208 16.14 -1.27 -5.52
CA HIS A 208 16.79 -0.05 -6.04
C HIS A 208 16.04 0.47 -7.27
N HIS A 209 15.69 -0.39 -8.24
CA HIS A 209 14.98 -0.04 -9.48
C HIS A 209 13.47 -0.38 -9.50
N PRO A 210 12.73 -0.01 -10.57
CA PRO A 210 11.28 -0.13 -10.61
C PRO A 210 10.71 -1.53 -10.37
N MET A 211 9.66 -1.61 -9.54
CA MET A 211 9.02 -2.87 -9.20
C MET A 211 7.51 -2.88 -9.53
N LYS A 212 7.05 -3.99 -10.13
CA LYS A 212 5.64 -4.28 -10.38
C LYS A 212 5.21 -5.51 -9.57
N CYS A 213 4.33 -5.32 -8.59
CA CYS A 213 3.80 -6.41 -7.76
C CYS A 213 2.27 -6.54 -7.88
N LYS A 214 1.81 -7.78 -8.03
CA LYS A 214 0.39 -8.15 -7.93
C LYS A 214 0.21 -9.14 -6.76
N PHE A 215 -0.65 -8.80 -5.81
CA PHE A 215 -0.99 -9.61 -4.65
C PHE A 215 -2.47 -9.98 -4.68
N LYS A 216 -2.77 -11.28 -4.64
CA LYS A 216 -4.10 -11.87 -4.43
C LYS A 216 -4.04 -12.95 -3.32
N PRO A 217 -3.76 -12.59 -2.06
CA PRO A 217 -3.71 -13.56 -0.97
C PRO A 217 -5.12 -13.98 -0.54
N HIS A 218 -5.31 -15.26 -0.23
CA HIS A 218 -6.50 -15.72 0.49
C HIS A 218 -6.39 -15.34 1.96
N HIS A 219 -5.38 -15.81 2.71
CA HIS A 219 -5.15 -15.52 4.15
C HIS A 219 -4.28 -14.28 4.47
N PRO A 220 -4.06 -13.93 5.76
CA PRO A 220 -3.41 -12.69 6.15
C PRO A 220 -2.01 -12.44 5.57
N MET A 221 -1.75 -11.18 5.22
CA MET A 221 -0.46 -10.78 4.62
C MET A 221 0.17 -9.58 5.32
N GLU A 222 1.48 -9.67 5.59
CA GLU A 222 2.30 -8.54 6.02
C GLU A 222 3.34 -8.17 4.95
N CYS A 223 3.28 -6.93 4.47
CA CYS A 223 4.25 -6.40 3.52
C CYS A 223 4.96 -5.16 4.05
N LYS A 224 6.29 -5.15 3.94
CA LYS A 224 7.14 -3.97 4.19
C LYS A 224 7.85 -3.59 2.89
N PHE A 225 7.62 -2.37 2.40
CA PHE A 225 8.22 -1.82 1.20
C PHE A 225 9.09 -0.61 1.55
N LYS A 226 10.37 -0.65 1.15
CA LYS A 226 11.31 0.48 1.16
C LYS A 226 11.97 0.63 -0.23
N PRO A 227 11.22 0.99 -1.28
CA PRO A 227 11.80 1.14 -2.62
C PRO A 227 12.59 2.45 -2.74
N HIS A 228 13.74 2.41 -3.43
CA HIS A 228 14.43 3.61 -3.88
C HIS A 228 13.65 4.19 -5.07
N HIS A 229 13.53 3.51 -6.21
CA HIS A 229 12.82 3.96 -7.43
C HIS A 229 11.32 3.61 -7.54
N PRO A 230 10.62 4.04 -8.62
CA PRO A 230 9.17 3.94 -8.73
C PRO A 230 8.57 2.54 -8.58
N MET A 231 7.43 2.46 -7.89
CA MET A 231 6.75 1.19 -7.64
C MET A 231 5.27 1.21 -8.04
N LYS A 232 4.83 0.15 -8.73
CA LYS A 232 3.42 -0.11 -9.05
C LYS A 232 2.94 -1.36 -8.30
N CYS A 233 2.00 -1.20 -7.38
CA CYS A 233 1.40 -2.31 -6.62
C CYS A 233 -0.11 -2.44 -6.83
N LYS A 234 -0.59 -3.67 -7.04
CA LYS A 234 -2.02 -4.02 -7.06
C LYS A 234 -2.29 -5.05 -5.97
N PHE A 235 -3.20 -4.74 -5.04
CA PHE A 235 -3.61 -5.60 -3.94
C PHE A 235 -5.10 -5.94 -4.08
N LYS A 236 -5.42 -7.24 -4.12
CA LYS A 236 -6.78 -7.80 -4.01
C LYS A 236 -6.81 -8.93 -2.95
N PRO A 237 -6.59 -8.63 -1.66
CA PRO A 237 -6.62 -9.65 -0.61
C PRO A 237 -8.06 -10.06 -0.26
N HIS A 238 -8.30 -11.35 -0.02
CA HIS A 238 -9.52 -11.80 0.64
C HIS A 238 -9.45 -11.46 2.12
N HIS A 239 -8.46 -11.95 2.87
CA HIS A 239 -8.32 -11.77 4.34
C HIS A 239 -7.49 -10.52 4.78
N PRO A 240 -7.37 -10.26 6.10
CA PRO A 240 -6.72 -9.06 6.61
C PRO A 240 -5.29 -8.80 6.13
N MET A 241 -4.98 -7.53 5.81
CA MET A 241 -3.65 -7.15 5.32
C MET A 241 -3.02 -6.00 6.10
N LYS A 242 -1.74 -6.15 6.45
CA LYS A 242 -0.89 -5.11 7.06
C LYS A 242 0.18 -4.66 6.08
N CYS A 243 0.16 -3.40 5.66
CA CYS A 243 1.17 -2.83 4.77
C CYS A 243 1.91 -1.65 5.41
N LYS A 244 3.24 -1.64 5.28
CA LYS A 244 4.10 -0.51 5.63
C LYS A 244 4.88 -0.08 4.38
N PHE A 245 4.73 1.18 3.99
CA PHE A 245 5.38 1.78 2.83
C PHE A 245 6.27 2.96 3.26
N LYS A 246 7.55 2.90 2.92
CA LYS A 246 8.52 4.00 3.05
C LYS A 246 9.28 4.19 1.71
N PRO A 247 8.61 4.60 0.62
CA PRO A 247 9.28 4.81 -0.67
C PRO A 247 10.06 6.13 -0.70
N HIS A 248 11.23 6.12 -1.35
CA HIS A 248 11.93 7.35 -1.71
C HIS A 248 11.26 7.98 -2.93
N HIS A 249 11.11 7.23 -4.03
CA HIS A 249 10.54 7.69 -5.31
C HIS A 249 9.03 7.44 -5.53
N PRO A 250 8.44 7.94 -6.64
CA PRO A 250 7.01 7.89 -6.88
C PRO A 250 6.36 6.50 -6.82
N MET A 251 5.18 6.43 -6.22
CA MET A 251 4.50 5.16 -6.00
C MET A 251 3.02 5.19 -6.40
N LYS A 252 2.59 4.18 -7.18
CA LYS A 252 1.19 3.98 -7.54
C LYS A 252 0.64 2.69 -6.91
N CYS A 253 -0.40 2.84 -6.08
CA CYS A 253 -1.10 1.72 -5.44
C CYS A 253 -2.57 1.63 -5.82
N LYS A 254 -3.02 0.42 -6.08
CA LYS A 254 -4.45 0.08 -6.17
C LYS A 254 -4.78 -0.99 -5.13
N PHE A 255 -5.71 -0.69 -4.24
CA PHE A 255 -6.20 -1.59 -3.19
C PHE A 255 -7.69 -1.89 -3.42
N LYS A 256 -8.02 -3.18 -3.55
CA LYS A 256 -9.40 -3.70 -3.55
C LYS A 256 -9.52 -4.87 -2.53
N PRO A 257 -9.35 -4.62 -1.23
CA PRO A 257 -9.45 -5.68 -0.22
C PRO A 257 -10.92 -6.07 0.05
N HIS A 258 -11.17 -7.37 0.23
CA HIS A 258 -12.45 -7.84 0.77
C HIS A 258 -12.49 -7.56 2.27
N HIS A 259 -11.55 -8.09 3.08
CA HIS A 259 -11.48 -7.97 4.54
C HIS A 259 -10.64 -6.76 5.07
N PRO A 260 -10.59 -6.55 6.41
CA PRO A 260 -9.95 -5.39 7.01
C PRO A 260 -8.48 -5.14 6.62
N MET A 261 -8.14 -3.87 6.36
CA MET A 261 -6.79 -3.47 5.95
C MET A 261 -6.19 -2.38 6.84
N LYS A 262 -4.94 -2.59 7.27
CA LYS A 262 -4.13 -1.58 7.98
C LYS A 262 -2.95 -1.14 7.09
N CYS A 263 -2.94 0.13 6.69
CA CYS A 263 -1.85 0.72 5.90
C CYS A 263 -1.14 1.86 6.64
N LYS A 264 0.20 1.85 6.60
CA LYS A 264 1.05 2.98 7.04
C LYS A 264 1.91 3.43 5.86
N PHE A 265 1.80 4.71 5.48
CA PHE A 265 2.55 5.35 4.40
C PHE A 265 3.44 6.47 4.96
N LYS A 266 4.74 6.41 4.67
CA LYS A 266 5.72 7.50 4.89
C LYS A 266 6.56 7.74 3.61
N PRO A 267 5.96 8.22 2.50
CA PRO A 267 6.70 8.46 1.26
C PRO A 267 7.50 9.77 1.32
N HIS A 268 8.70 9.78 0.72
CA HIS A 268 9.46 11.00 0.47
C HIS A 268 8.94 11.73 -0.78
N HIS A 269 8.82 11.05 -1.93
CA HIS A 269 8.32 11.61 -3.20
C HIS A 269 6.83 11.30 -3.50
N PRO A 270 6.25 11.82 -4.62
CA PRO A 270 4.82 11.76 -4.88
C PRO A 270 4.16 10.38 -4.87
N MET A 271 2.95 10.29 -4.30
CA MET A 271 2.21 9.04 -4.21
C MET A 271 0.78 9.14 -4.76
N GLU A 272 0.38 8.16 -5.57
CA GLU A 272 -1.01 7.95 -5.97
C GLU A 272 -1.57 6.67 -5.36
N CYS A 273 -2.66 6.79 -4.59
CA CYS A 273 -3.39 5.65 -4.04
C CYS A 273 -4.85 5.65 -4.46
N LYS A 274 -5.34 4.48 -4.90
CA LYS A 274 -6.75 4.20 -5.12
C LYS A 274 -7.20 3.08 -4.18
N PHE A 275 -8.18 3.38 -3.33
CA PHE A 275 -8.76 2.45 -2.37
C PHE A 275 -10.23 2.18 -2.70
N LYS A 276 -10.58 0.91 -2.90
CA LYS A 276 -11.96 0.41 -3.00
C LYS A 276 -12.16 -0.80 -2.05
N PRO A 277 -12.08 -0.61 -0.72
CA PRO A 277 -12.28 -1.71 0.23
C PRO A 277 -13.75 -2.07 0.39
N HIS A 278 -14.06 -3.36 0.53
CA HIS A 278 -15.38 -3.81 0.98
C HIS A 278 -15.52 -3.62 2.49
N HIS A 279 -14.59 -4.18 3.29
CA HIS A 279 -14.57 -4.13 4.77
C HIS A 279 -13.75 -2.98 5.39
N PRO A 280 -13.75 -2.82 6.74
CA PRO A 280 -13.13 -1.69 7.41
C PRO A 280 -11.64 -1.45 7.12
N MET A 281 -11.27 -0.18 6.94
CA MET A 281 -9.90 0.22 6.61
C MET A 281 -9.33 1.24 7.60
N LYS A 282 -8.08 1.00 8.06
CA LYS A 282 -7.30 1.97 8.84
C LYS A 282 -6.07 2.43 8.03
N CYS A 283 -6.03 3.71 7.67
CA CYS A 283 -4.91 4.33 6.97
C CYS A 283 -4.20 5.39 7.83
N LYS A 284 -2.86 5.35 7.85
CA LYS A 284 -2.00 6.40 8.41
C LYS A 284 -1.07 6.93 7.31
N PHE A 285 -1.13 8.22 7.00
CA PHE A 285 -0.28 8.89 6.01
C PHE A 285 0.62 9.94 6.71
N LYS A 286 1.93 9.89 6.43
CA LYS A 286 2.90 10.95 6.77
C LYS A 286 3.81 11.22 5.54
N PRO A 287 3.27 11.75 4.43
CA PRO A 287 4.07 12.05 3.25
C PRO A 287 4.89 13.32 3.44
N HIS A 288 6.12 13.33 2.90
CA HIS A 288 6.84 14.56 2.66
C HIS A 288 6.21 15.25 1.43
N HIS A 289 6.44 14.76 0.21
CA HIS A 289 5.93 15.36 -1.04
C HIS A 289 4.46 15.08 -1.41
N PRO A 290 3.96 15.63 -2.55
CA PRO A 290 2.54 15.60 -2.88
C PRO A 290 1.88 14.22 -2.97
N MET A 291 0.66 14.12 -2.45
CA MET A 291 -0.10 12.86 -2.44
C MET A 291 -1.49 13.02 -3.06
N LYS A 292 -1.84 12.12 -3.98
CA LYS A 292 -3.20 11.98 -4.55
C LYS A 292 -3.84 10.70 -4.02
N CYS A 293 -4.95 10.82 -3.29
CA CYS A 293 -5.72 9.68 -2.81
C CYS A 293 -7.17 9.71 -3.29
N LYS A 294 -7.66 8.56 -3.78
CA LYS A 294 -9.07 8.32 -4.10
C LYS A 294 -9.59 7.18 -3.22
N PHE A 295 -10.61 7.46 -2.41
CA PHE A 295 -11.25 6.49 -1.52
C PHE A 295 -12.71 6.28 -1.95
N LYS A 296 -13.08 5.02 -2.23
CA LYS A 296 -14.46 4.56 -2.43
C LYS A 296 -14.74 3.32 -1.54
N PRO A 297 -14.75 3.45 -0.21
CA PRO A 297 -15.03 2.31 0.67
C PRO A 297 -16.52 1.99 0.74
N HIS A 298 -16.87 0.71 0.78
CA HIS A 298 -18.21 0.28 1.18
C HIS A 298 -18.35 0.42 2.70
N HIS A 299 -17.55 -0.27 3.52
CA HIS A 299 -17.62 -0.24 5.00
C HIS A 299 -16.76 0.85 5.70
N PRO A 300 -16.83 0.96 7.05
CA PRO A 300 -16.21 2.06 7.78
C PRO A 300 -14.71 2.28 7.59
N MET A 301 -14.29 3.54 7.49
CA MET A 301 -12.88 3.91 7.33
C MET A 301 -12.39 4.87 8.41
N LYS A 302 -11.20 4.57 8.97
CA LYS A 302 -10.42 5.50 9.80
C LYS A 302 -9.19 5.99 9.02
N CYS A 303 -9.13 7.28 8.71
CA CYS A 303 -8.00 7.91 8.02
C CYS A 303 -7.32 8.95 8.94
N LYS A 304 -6.01 8.81 9.14
CA LYS A 304 -5.17 9.82 9.81
C LYS A 304 -4.09 10.28 8.83
N SER A 305 -3.96 11.58 8.59
CA SER A 305 -2.91 12.12 7.73
C SER A 305 -2.20 13.33 8.35
N LYS A 306 -0.87 13.33 8.27
CA LYS A 306 0.02 14.44 8.61
C LYS A 306 0.96 14.73 7.42
N PRO A 307 0.48 15.30 6.30
CA PRO A 307 1.33 15.60 5.15
C PRO A 307 2.18 16.85 5.40
N HIS A 308 3.43 16.84 4.93
CA HIS A 308 4.27 18.03 4.86
C HIS A 308 3.85 18.90 3.67
N HIS A 309 3.88 18.37 2.44
CA HIS A 309 3.48 19.06 1.19
C HIS A 309 2.04 18.74 0.71
N LEU A 310 1.70 19.23 -0.49
CA LEU A 310 0.36 19.27 -1.08
C LEU A 310 -0.39 17.92 -1.09
N MET A 311 -1.58 17.86 -0.47
CA MET A 311 -2.42 16.65 -0.49
C MET A 311 -3.76 16.87 -1.22
N LYS A 312 -4.06 16.02 -2.21
CA LYS A 312 -5.34 15.98 -2.93
C LYS A 312 -6.10 14.69 -2.56
N CYS A 313 -7.24 14.82 -1.87
CA CYS A 313 -8.08 13.69 -1.49
C CYS A 313 -9.49 13.76 -2.11
N LYS A 314 -9.97 12.64 -2.64
CA LYS A 314 -11.37 12.44 -3.03
C LYS A 314 -11.96 11.28 -2.23
N PHE A 315 -13.01 11.53 -1.46
CA PHE A 315 -13.73 10.54 -0.66
C PHE A 315 -15.16 10.38 -1.19
N LYS A 316 -15.55 9.15 -1.52
CA LYS A 316 -16.92 8.73 -1.82
C LYS A 316 -17.28 7.47 -1.01
N PRO A 317 -17.37 7.55 0.34
CA PRO A 317 -17.72 6.38 1.15
C PRO A 317 -19.23 6.08 1.11
N HIS A 318 -19.57 4.78 1.10
CA HIS A 318 -20.94 4.35 1.37
C HIS A 318 -21.21 4.46 2.87
N HIS A 319 -20.44 3.78 3.74
CA HIS A 319 -20.62 3.71 5.20
C HIS A 319 -19.79 4.75 6.02
N PRO A 320 -19.95 4.80 7.36
CA PRO A 320 -19.35 5.84 8.19
C PRO A 320 -17.84 6.02 8.11
N MET A 321 -17.38 7.27 8.12
CA MET A 321 -15.96 7.61 8.01
C MET A 321 -15.48 8.54 9.12
N LYS A 322 -14.32 8.21 9.72
CA LYS A 322 -13.61 9.06 10.69
C LYS A 322 -12.29 9.53 10.10
N CYS A 323 -12.14 10.84 9.89
CA CYS A 323 -10.93 11.45 9.33
C CYS A 323 -10.27 12.44 10.30
N LYS A 324 -8.95 12.36 10.45
CA LYS A 324 -8.13 13.34 11.18
C LYS A 324 -7.00 13.85 10.27
N PHE A 325 -7.03 15.14 9.93
CA PHE A 325 -6.07 15.82 9.08
C PHE A 325 -5.27 16.85 9.88
N LYS A 326 -3.94 16.76 9.86
CA LYS A 326 -3.02 17.80 10.37
C LYS A 326 -1.95 18.14 9.30
N PRO A 327 -2.33 18.79 8.18
CA PRO A 327 -1.38 19.13 7.12
C PRO A 327 -0.53 20.36 7.48
N HIS A 328 0.76 20.35 7.11
CA HIS A 328 1.62 21.52 7.19
C HIS A 328 1.35 22.46 6.00
N HIS A 329 1.42 21.99 4.76
CA HIS A 329 1.15 22.75 3.53
C HIS A 329 -0.26 22.55 2.92
N PRO A 330 -0.59 23.20 1.78
CA PRO A 330 -1.96 23.24 1.28
C PRO A 330 -2.63 21.88 1.04
N MET A 331 -3.94 21.84 1.28
CA MET A 331 -4.74 20.62 1.11
C MET A 331 -6.02 20.88 0.31
N LYS A 332 -6.30 20.01 -0.67
CA LYS A 332 -7.57 20.01 -1.43
C LYS A 332 -8.35 18.71 -1.13
N CYS A 333 -9.51 18.84 -0.49
CA CYS A 333 -10.40 17.71 -0.20
C CYS A 333 -11.76 17.84 -0.91
N LYS A 334 -12.24 16.73 -1.47
CA LYS A 334 -13.61 16.58 -1.95
C LYS A 334 -14.26 15.40 -1.22
N PHE A 335 -15.38 15.64 -0.54
CA PHE A 335 -16.15 14.64 0.19
C PHE A 335 -17.55 14.53 -0.43
N LYS A 336 -17.94 13.31 -0.81
CA LYS A 336 -19.31 12.93 -1.20
C LYS A 336 -19.74 11.65 -0.45
N PRO A 337 -19.91 11.68 0.89
CA PRO A 337 -20.34 10.51 1.65
C PRO A 337 -21.84 10.25 1.52
N HIS A 338 -22.24 8.98 1.44
CA HIS A 338 -23.64 8.59 1.64
C HIS A 338 -23.98 8.56 3.13
N HIS A 339 -23.20 7.88 3.97
CA HIS A 339 -23.43 7.73 5.42
C HIS A 339 -22.67 8.70 6.33
N PRO A 340 -22.92 8.69 7.66
CA PRO A 340 -22.36 9.67 8.58
C PRO A 340 -20.83 9.82 8.59
N MET A 341 -20.37 11.07 8.64
CA MET A 341 -18.93 11.38 8.60
C MET A 341 -18.49 12.28 9.75
N LYS A 342 -17.39 11.90 10.43
CA LYS A 342 -16.72 12.75 11.43
C LYS A 342 -15.34 13.18 10.93
N CYS A 343 -15.14 14.48 10.75
CA CYS A 343 -13.87 15.07 10.34
C CYS A 343 -13.27 16.01 11.39
N LYS A 344 -11.96 15.87 11.64
CA LYS A 344 -11.18 16.85 12.42
C LYS A 344 -10.04 17.39 11.53
N PHE A 345 -9.99 18.70 11.36
CA PHE A 345 -8.97 19.41 10.58
C PHE A 345 -8.19 20.37 11.49
N LYS A 346 -6.85 20.24 11.51
CA LYS A 346 -5.93 21.21 12.11
C LYS A 346 -4.81 21.57 11.11
N PRO A 347 -5.12 22.29 10.01
CA PRO A 347 -4.11 22.66 9.01
C PRO A 347 -3.26 23.86 9.48
N HIS A 348 -1.96 23.83 9.19
CA HIS A 348 -1.10 25.01 9.33
C HIS A 348 -1.34 25.95 8.13
N HIS A 349 -1.19 25.48 6.89
CA HIS A 349 -1.36 26.26 5.64
C HIS A 349 -2.75 26.19 4.98
N PRO A 350 -2.98 26.92 3.85
CA PRO A 350 -4.29 27.04 3.25
C PRO A 350 -5.01 25.75 2.84
N MET A 351 -6.30 25.67 3.14
CA MET A 351 -7.11 24.48 2.86
C MET A 351 -8.33 24.80 1.99
N LYS A 352 -8.57 23.98 0.96
CA LYS A 352 -9.81 24.01 0.15
C LYS A 352 -10.61 22.72 0.35
N CYS A 353 -11.80 22.83 0.93
CA CYS A 353 -12.72 21.70 1.11
C CYS A 353 -14.03 21.88 0.35
N LYS A 354 -14.49 20.80 -0.28
CA LYS A 354 -15.85 20.70 -0.85
C LYS A 354 -16.56 19.50 -0.22
N PHE A 355 -17.72 19.74 0.41
CA PHE A 355 -18.57 18.73 1.04
C PHE A 355 -19.92 18.67 0.34
N LYS A 356 -20.32 17.47 -0.08
CA LYS A 356 -21.66 17.14 -0.58
C LYS A 356 -22.16 15.84 0.10
N PRO A 357 -22.43 15.83 1.42
CA PRO A 357 -22.92 14.63 2.10
C PRO A 357 -24.42 14.42 1.87
N HIS A 358 -24.83 13.15 1.74
CA HIS A 358 -26.25 12.77 1.83
C HIS A 358 -26.68 12.71 3.29
N HIS A 359 -26.08 11.89 4.16
CA HIS A 359 -26.39 11.76 5.59
C HIS A 359 -25.58 12.67 6.56
N PRO A 360 -25.86 12.64 7.89
CA PRO A 360 -25.31 13.60 8.83
C PRO A 360 -23.78 13.71 8.91
N MET A 361 -23.29 14.94 9.09
CA MET A 361 -21.85 15.21 9.13
C MET A 361 -21.44 16.04 10.35
N GLU A 362 -20.37 15.63 11.03
CA GLU A 362 -19.70 16.41 12.08
C GLU A 362 -18.31 16.86 11.61
N CYS A 363 -18.07 18.17 11.57
CA CYS A 363 -16.76 18.74 11.25
C CYS A 363 -16.23 19.64 12.37
N LYS A 364 -14.97 19.44 12.74
CA LYS A 364 -14.22 20.35 13.61
C LYS A 364 -13.02 20.92 12.85
N PHE A 365 -12.94 22.25 12.72
CA PHE A 365 -11.86 22.97 12.05
C PHE A 365 -11.13 23.86 13.06
N LYS A 366 -9.80 23.71 13.13
CA LYS A 366 -8.87 24.62 13.83
C LYS A 366 -7.70 25.00 12.91
N PRO A 367 -7.93 25.79 11.84
CA PRO A 367 -6.86 26.19 10.92
C PRO A 367 -6.02 27.34 11.49
N HIS A 368 -4.71 27.32 11.23
CA HIS A 368 -3.84 28.48 11.43
C HIS A 368 -4.03 29.45 10.26
N HIS A 369 -3.71 29.09 9.02
CA HIS A 369 -3.85 29.92 7.80
C HIS A 369 -5.20 29.83 7.04
N PRO A 370 -5.39 30.62 5.97
CA PRO A 370 -6.68 30.78 5.32
C PRO A 370 -7.38 29.51 4.81
N MET A 371 -8.68 29.41 5.06
CA MET A 371 -9.49 28.26 4.66
C MET A 371 -10.66 28.65 3.75
N LYS A 372 -10.86 27.89 2.67
CA LYS A 372 -12.04 27.98 1.79
C LYS A 372 -12.87 26.69 1.88
N CYS A 373 -14.08 26.78 2.42
CA CYS A 373 -15.01 25.64 2.52
C CYS A 373 -16.30 25.89 1.73
N LYS A 374 -16.74 24.87 0.98
CA LYS A 374 -18.06 24.82 0.33
C LYS A 374 -18.83 23.62 0.84
N PHE A 375 -20.02 23.85 1.39
CA PHE A 375 -20.93 22.83 1.92
C PHE A 375 -22.23 22.84 1.12
N LYS A 376 -22.63 21.67 0.60
CA LYS A 376 -23.96 21.40 0.03
C LYS A 376 -24.53 20.09 0.62
N PRO A 377 -24.91 20.05 1.90
CA PRO A 377 -25.46 18.84 2.52
C PRO A 377 -26.95 18.66 2.20
N HIS A 378 -27.37 17.41 2.01
CA HIS A 378 -28.79 17.06 2.02
C HIS A 378 -29.30 16.96 3.45
N HIS A 379 -28.70 16.14 4.33
CA HIS A 379 -29.10 15.94 5.74
C HIS A 379 -28.38 16.83 6.78
N PRO A 380 -28.73 16.74 8.09
CA PRO A 380 -28.20 17.61 9.12
C PRO A 380 -26.68 17.66 9.28
N MET A 381 -26.14 18.85 9.54
CA MET A 381 -24.70 19.06 9.71
C MET A 381 -24.36 19.81 11.00
N LYS A 382 -23.36 19.32 11.73
CA LYS A 382 -22.76 19.99 12.90
C LYS A 382 -21.33 20.45 12.55
N CYS A 383 -21.11 21.76 12.50
CA CYS A 383 -19.78 22.33 12.25
C CYS A 383 -19.29 23.17 13.45
N LYS A 384 -18.03 22.97 13.85
CA LYS A 384 -17.32 23.82 14.82
C LYS A 384 -16.07 24.40 14.15
N PHE A 385 -15.96 25.72 14.11
CA PHE A 385 -14.83 26.47 13.54
C PHE A 385 -14.14 27.30 14.62
N LYS A 386 -12.82 27.13 14.77
CA LYS A 386 -11.92 27.97 15.57
C LYS A 386 -10.69 28.39 14.75
N PRO A 387 -10.82 29.24 13.71
CA PRO A 387 -9.69 29.66 12.89
C PRO A 387 -8.87 30.78 13.54
N HIS A 388 -7.55 30.75 13.33
CA HIS A 388 -6.68 31.89 13.62
C HIS A 388 -6.79 32.92 12.49
N HIS A 389 -6.43 32.59 11.24
CA HIS A 389 -6.48 33.46 10.05
C HIS A 389 -7.79 33.43 9.22
N PRO A 390 -7.90 34.26 8.16
CA PRO A 390 -9.15 34.46 7.45
C PRO A 390 -9.82 33.22 6.85
N MET A 391 -11.14 33.14 6.99
CA MET A 391 -11.93 32.00 6.49
C MET A 391 -13.04 32.45 5.54
N LYS A 392 -13.18 31.75 4.41
CA LYS A 392 -14.32 31.90 3.48
C LYS A 392 -15.17 30.62 3.49
N CYS A 393 -16.41 30.71 3.99
CA CYS A 393 -17.35 29.59 3.98
C CYS A 393 -18.58 29.89 3.11
N LYS A 394 -18.98 28.91 2.28
CA LYS A 394 -20.26 28.93 1.55
C LYS A 394 -21.09 27.72 1.96
N PHE A 395 -22.30 27.95 2.47
CA PHE A 395 -23.27 26.93 2.87
C PHE A 395 -24.52 27.01 1.98
N LYS A 396 -24.91 25.88 1.37
CA LYS A 396 -26.18 25.68 0.67
C LYS A 396 -26.85 24.37 1.14
N PRO A 397 -27.38 24.30 2.39
CA PRO A 397 -28.02 23.08 2.89
C PRO A 397 -29.48 22.94 2.46
N HIS A 398 -29.90 21.69 2.29
CA HIS A 398 -31.33 21.33 2.23
C HIS A 398 -31.92 21.03 3.61
N HIS A 399 -31.18 20.48 4.59
CA HIS A 399 -31.69 20.16 5.94
C HIS A 399 -30.97 20.95 7.07
N PRO A 400 -31.41 20.81 8.34
CA PRO A 400 -30.91 21.64 9.42
C PRO A 400 -29.40 21.65 9.66
N ILE A 401 -28.83 22.86 9.78
CA ILE A 401 -27.41 23.06 10.12
C ILE A 401 -27.25 23.66 11.52
N LYS A 402 -26.33 23.10 12.30
CA LYS A 402 -25.81 23.70 13.54
C LYS A 402 -24.35 24.11 13.36
N CYS A 403 -24.07 25.42 13.34
CA CYS A 403 -22.71 25.95 13.24
C CYS A 403 -22.30 26.71 14.51
N LYS A 404 -21.07 26.49 14.97
CA LYS A 404 -20.41 27.30 16.01
C LYS A 404 -19.12 27.90 15.45
N PHE A 405 -18.99 29.22 15.46
CA PHE A 405 -17.82 29.96 14.99
C PHE A 405 -17.18 30.72 16.15
N LYS A 406 -15.87 30.54 16.35
CA LYS A 406 -15.02 31.34 17.24
C LYS A 406 -13.72 31.77 16.49
N PRO A 407 -13.79 32.68 15.52
CA PRO A 407 -12.61 33.15 14.79
C PRO A 407 -11.82 34.21 15.56
N HIS A 408 -10.48 34.17 15.44
CA HIS A 408 -9.62 35.28 15.84
C HIS A 408 -9.59 36.36 14.76
N HIS A 409 -9.24 36.05 13.50
CA HIS A 409 -9.18 37.00 12.36
C HIS A 409 -10.42 37.00 11.43
N PRO A 410 -10.46 37.88 10.40
CA PRO A 410 -11.67 38.12 9.61
C PRO A 410 -12.29 36.92 8.90
N MET A 411 -13.63 36.82 8.97
CA MET A 411 -14.39 35.72 8.35
C MET A 411 -15.42 36.24 7.36
N LYS A 412 -15.51 35.60 6.18
CA LYS A 412 -16.59 35.80 5.20
C LYS A 412 -17.46 34.55 5.09
N CYS A 413 -18.72 34.63 5.50
CA CYS A 413 -19.70 33.54 5.38
C CYS A 413 -20.84 33.91 4.43
N LYS A 414 -21.22 32.97 3.56
CA LYS A 414 -22.44 33.05 2.74
C LYS A 414 -23.32 31.85 3.06
N PHE A 415 -24.55 32.08 3.51
CA PHE A 415 -25.55 31.07 3.83
C PHE A 415 -26.75 31.21 2.89
N LYS A 416 -27.12 30.11 2.22
CA LYS A 416 -28.37 29.97 1.46
C LYS A 416 -29.10 28.67 1.88
N PRO A 417 -29.69 28.59 3.08
CA PRO A 417 -30.36 27.38 3.55
C PRO A 417 -31.82 27.30 3.08
N HIS A 418 -32.27 26.08 2.74
CA HIS A 418 -33.70 25.78 2.52
C HIS A 418 -34.43 25.36 3.79
N HIS A 419 -33.74 24.93 4.85
CA HIS A 419 -34.35 24.46 6.11
C HIS A 419 -33.70 25.12 7.34
N PRO A 420 -34.24 24.90 8.56
CA PRO A 420 -33.86 25.65 9.74
C PRO A 420 -32.36 25.63 10.08
N MET A 421 -31.79 26.79 10.38
CA MET A 421 -30.38 26.91 10.73
C MET A 421 -30.18 27.50 12.14
N LYS A 422 -29.30 26.88 12.94
CA LYS A 422 -28.83 27.43 14.22
C LYS A 422 -27.36 27.81 14.12
N CYS A 423 -27.04 29.10 14.28
CA CYS A 423 -25.66 29.58 14.26
C CYS A 423 -25.29 30.32 15.55
N LYS A 424 -24.12 30.03 16.11
CA LYS A 424 -23.52 30.77 17.22
C LYS A 424 -22.18 31.37 16.76
N PHE A 425 -22.03 32.68 16.86
CA PHE A 425 -20.86 33.44 16.47
C PHE A 425 -20.25 34.13 17.70
N LYS A 426 -18.95 33.91 17.94
CA LYS A 426 -18.14 34.66 18.91
C LYS A 426 -16.82 35.11 18.26
N PRO A 427 -16.84 36.08 17.33
CA PRO A 427 -15.64 36.56 16.66
C PRO A 427 -14.86 37.55 17.54
N HIS A 428 -13.53 37.47 17.52
CA HIS A 428 -12.68 38.56 18.01
C HIS A 428 -12.60 39.67 16.95
N HIS A 429 -12.13 39.41 15.72
CA HIS A 429 -11.99 40.42 14.63
C HIS A 429 -13.19 40.52 13.66
N PRO A 430 -13.15 41.46 12.68
CA PRO A 430 -14.29 41.74 11.82
C PRO A 430 -14.88 40.57 11.02
N MET A 431 -16.20 40.49 11.00
CA MET A 431 -16.94 39.42 10.31
C MET A 431 -17.90 39.98 9.26
N LYS A 432 -17.90 39.39 8.04
CA LYS A 432 -18.91 39.66 7.00
C LYS A 432 -19.78 38.43 6.76
N CYS A 433 -21.05 38.50 7.13
CA CYS A 433 -22.03 37.44 6.90
C CYS A 433 -23.10 37.87 5.88
N LYS A 434 -23.42 37.00 4.91
CA LYS A 434 -24.60 37.15 4.05
C LYS A 434 -25.54 35.95 4.24
N PHE A 435 -26.79 36.20 4.61
CA PHE A 435 -27.83 35.19 4.80
C PHE A 435 -28.95 35.40 3.79
N LYS A 436 -29.32 34.34 3.06
CA LYS A 436 -30.53 34.26 2.21
C LYS A 436 -31.31 32.97 2.51
N PRO A 437 -32.00 32.87 3.65
CA PRO A 437 -32.80 31.68 3.98
C PRO A 437 -34.18 31.65 3.31
N HIS A 438 -34.65 30.43 3.01
CA HIS A 438 -36.06 30.16 2.76
C HIS A 438 -36.83 29.71 4.01
N HIS A 439 -36.18 29.36 5.10
CA HIS A 439 -36.82 28.80 6.32
C HIS A 439 -36.19 29.39 7.60
N PRO A 440 -36.81 29.16 8.79
CA PRO A 440 -36.42 29.85 10.01
C PRO A 440 -34.95 29.74 10.42
N ILE A 441 -34.32 30.88 10.70
CA ILE A 441 -32.95 30.92 11.23
C ILE A 441 -32.95 31.41 12.68
N LYS A 442 -32.19 30.73 13.55
CA LYS A 442 -31.80 31.22 14.87
C LYS A 442 -30.31 31.54 14.91
N CYS A 443 -29.96 32.82 15.03
CA CYS A 443 -28.57 33.27 15.17
C CYS A 443 -28.31 33.89 16.54
N LYS A 444 -27.17 33.55 17.15
CA LYS A 444 -26.65 34.23 18.35
C LYS A 444 -25.27 34.81 18.03
N PHE A 445 -25.10 36.11 18.22
CA PHE A 445 -23.86 36.85 17.95
C PHE A 445 -23.32 37.46 19.25
N LYS A 446 -22.04 37.24 19.53
CA LYS A 446 -21.27 37.93 20.59
C LYS A 446 -19.92 38.42 20.04
N PRO A 447 -19.88 39.49 19.22
CA PRO A 447 -18.64 40.01 18.63
C PRO A 447 -17.88 40.96 19.57
N HIS A 448 -16.54 40.87 19.54
CA HIS A 448 -15.64 41.86 20.16
C HIS A 448 -15.12 42.93 19.18
N HIS A 449 -15.36 42.84 17.87
CA HIS A 449 -14.98 43.88 16.90
C HIS A 449 -16.05 44.02 15.81
N PRO A 450 -15.94 45.03 14.91
CA PRO A 450 -17.01 45.36 14.00
C PRO A 450 -17.53 44.23 13.11
N MET A 451 -18.85 44.08 13.06
CA MET A 451 -19.52 43.04 12.28
C MET A 451 -20.45 43.64 11.23
N LYS A 452 -20.35 43.15 9.98
CA LYS A 452 -21.28 43.50 8.89
C LYS A 452 -22.13 42.28 8.52
N CYS A 453 -23.45 42.36 8.75
CA CYS A 453 -24.40 41.34 8.33
C CYS A 453 -25.35 41.85 7.25
N LYS A 454 -25.62 41.04 6.22
CA LYS A 454 -26.71 41.29 5.26
C LYS A 454 -27.68 40.11 5.33
N PHE A 455 -28.95 40.40 5.58
CA PHE A 455 -30.03 39.41 5.67
C PHE A 455 -31.08 39.68 4.58
N LYS A 456 -31.44 38.64 3.82
CA LYS A 456 -32.59 38.63 2.90
C LYS A 456 -33.43 37.37 3.15
N PRO A 457 -34.19 37.29 4.26
CA PRO A 457 -34.99 36.11 4.60
C PRO A 457 -36.36 36.10 3.91
N HIS A 458 -36.78 34.93 3.43
CA HIS A 458 -38.17 34.69 3.00
C HIS A 458 -39.07 34.17 4.13
N HIS A 459 -38.56 33.86 5.33
CA HIS A 459 -39.34 33.28 6.43
C HIS A 459 -38.82 33.81 7.78
N PRO A 460 -39.57 33.63 8.89
CA PRO A 460 -39.27 34.23 10.17
C PRO A 460 -37.85 33.98 10.71
N MET A 461 -37.20 35.05 11.18
CA MET A 461 -35.82 34.99 11.72
C MET A 461 -35.78 35.45 13.17
N LYS A 462 -35.04 34.72 14.02
CA LYS A 462 -34.73 35.13 15.40
C LYS A 462 -33.22 35.38 15.55
N CYS A 463 -32.83 36.62 15.82
CA CYS A 463 -31.45 37.00 16.08
C CYS A 463 -31.29 37.52 17.52
N LYS A 464 -30.23 37.07 18.22
CA LYS A 464 -29.81 37.64 19.50
C LYS A 464 -28.40 38.21 19.37
N PHE A 465 -28.23 39.49 19.67
CA PHE A 465 -26.96 40.21 19.57
C PHE A 465 -26.50 40.69 20.95
N LYS A 466 -25.23 40.44 21.28
CA LYS A 466 -24.54 41.01 22.44
C LYS A 466 -23.16 41.54 22.02
N PRO A 467 -23.07 42.69 21.32
CA PRO A 467 -21.81 43.24 20.84
C PRO A 467 -21.06 44.06 21.91
N HIS A 468 -19.72 44.04 21.84
CA HIS A 468 -18.87 45.01 22.54
C HIS A 468 -18.50 46.22 21.67
N TYR A 469 -18.58 46.11 20.34
CA TYR A 469 -18.29 47.20 19.38
C TYR A 469 -19.33 47.29 18.25
N LEU A 470 -19.25 48.36 17.46
CA LEU A 470 -20.15 48.72 16.35
C LEU A 470 -20.55 47.55 15.43
N MET A 471 -21.86 47.35 15.24
CA MET A 471 -22.39 46.35 14.32
C MET A 471 -23.28 47.01 13.25
N LYS A 472 -22.98 46.77 11.96
CA LYS A 472 -23.83 47.21 10.85
C LYS A 472 -24.62 46.02 10.29
N CYS A 473 -25.94 46.04 10.45
CA CYS A 473 -26.85 45.04 9.86
C CYS A 473 -27.71 45.70 8.79
N LYS A 474 -27.77 45.09 7.60
CA LYS A 474 -28.75 45.45 6.56
C LYS A 474 -29.78 44.34 6.43
N PHE A 475 -31.05 44.69 6.56
CA PHE A 475 -32.19 43.78 6.47
C PHE A 475 -33.02 44.12 5.22
N LYS A 476 -33.48 43.10 4.50
CA LYS A 476 -34.53 43.18 3.47
C LYS A 476 -35.43 41.94 3.62
N PRO A 477 -36.29 41.88 4.65
CA PRO A 477 -37.13 40.73 4.92
C PRO A 477 -38.40 40.72 4.06
N TYR A 478 -38.92 39.52 3.75
CA TYR A 478 -40.28 39.35 3.22
C TYR A 478 -41.28 38.94 4.31
N HIS A 479 -40.82 38.66 5.54
CA HIS A 479 -41.65 38.16 6.66
C HIS A 479 -41.08 38.61 8.03
N PRO A 480 -41.86 38.53 9.13
CA PRO A 480 -41.51 39.08 10.43
C PRO A 480 -40.16 38.63 11.01
N MET A 481 -39.41 39.60 11.57
CA MET A 481 -38.11 39.37 12.20
C MET A 481 -38.13 39.77 13.67
N LYS A 482 -37.68 38.87 14.56
CA LYS A 482 -37.45 39.19 15.98
C LYS A 482 -35.96 39.30 16.28
N CYS A 483 -35.49 40.53 16.52
CA CYS A 483 -34.12 40.83 16.93
C CYS A 483 -34.09 41.27 18.41
N LYS A 484 -33.24 40.65 19.23
CA LYS A 484 -32.97 41.11 20.60
C LYS A 484 -31.53 41.61 20.69
N PHE A 485 -31.36 42.86 21.12
CA PHE A 485 -30.06 43.51 21.34
C PHE A 485 -29.83 43.73 22.83
N LYS A 486 -28.64 43.40 23.34
CA LYS A 486 -28.17 43.72 24.70
C LYS A 486 -26.68 44.12 24.63
N PRO A 487 -26.35 45.41 24.46
CA PRO A 487 -24.97 45.90 24.42
C PRO A 487 -24.31 45.86 25.82
N HIS A 488 -22.98 45.89 25.88
CA HIS A 488 -22.22 45.95 27.15
C HIS A 488 -21.87 47.39 27.60
N HIS A 489 -21.94 48.38 26.69
CA HIS A 489 -21.81 49.82 26.94
C HIS A 489 -22.73 50.61 25.98
N PRO A 490 -23.18 51.84 26.30
CA PRO A 490 -23.90 52.69 25.36
C PRO A 490 -22.99 53.02 24.18
N MET A 491 -23.40 52.67 22.96
CA MET A 491 -22.63 52.93 21.74
C MET A 491 -23.35 53.94 20.86
N LYS A 492 -22.71 55.10 20.62
CA LYS A 492 -23.13 56.07 19.60
C LYS A 492 -23.11 55.36 18.22
N ASN A 493 -24.24 55.37 17.50
CA ASN A 493 -24.46 54.86 16.14
C ASN A 493 -24.74 53.36 15.93
N VAL A 494 -25.93 52.87 16.31
CA VAL A 494 -26.53 51.66 15.72
C VAL A 494 -27.39 52.04 14.51
N SER A 495 -26.81 52.13 13.30
CA SER A 495 -27.62 52.27 12.07
C SER A 495 -28.23 50.91 11.68
N SER A 496 -29.46 50.66 12.14
CA SER A 496 -30.35 49.62 11.62
C SER A 496 -31.23 50.25 10.53
N SER A 497 -30.80 50.17 9.27
CA SER A 497 -31.69 50.49 8.15
C SER A 497 -32.73 49.38 8.01
N HIS A 498 -33.89 49.56 8.64
CA HIS A 498 -35.11 48.86 8.31
C HIS A 498 -35.65 49.52 7.05
N ILE A 499 -35.41 48.91 5.89
CA ILE A 499 -36.22 49.23 4.72
C ILE A 499 -37.37 48.24 4.80
N ILE A 500 -38.49 48.70 5.35
CA ILE A 500 -39.79 48.07 5.20
C ILE A 500 -40.29 48.54 3.84
N GLN A 501 -40.38 47.60 2.91
CA GLN A 501 -41.33 47.61 1.80
C GLN A 501 -41.88 46.20 1.79
#